data_AF-A0A183FVJ2-F1
#
_entry.id   AF-A0A183FVJ2-F1
#
_cell.length_a   1.000
_cell.length_b   1.000
_cell.length_c   1.000
_cell.angle_alpha   90.00
_cell.angle_beta   90.00
_cell.angle_gamma   90.00
#
_symmetry.space_group_name_H-M   'P 1'
#
loop_
_entity.id
_entity.type
_entity.pdbx_description
1 polymer ?
#
loop_
_entity_poly.entity_id
_entity_poly.type
_entity_poly.pdbx_seq_one_letter_code
_entity_poly.pdbx_strand_id
1 'polypeptide(L)'
;MDPRLMNNDLGYVYKYMKAKNQTASGFENDLEMKLHALHQQADVAATLRSDWQHLRRNEVFLLEAPGEQVLLLNRCLRTGELTKEKMIKLATRYLLTERMFEQQVENGKLNSTHLHAWYNKPHKFDVKSDDVFQFAYDNLSQLEELIYELEREQRRAERDFHRSETTYYPEQEGRQLLHILRNYMRKDEQCFQNEIGQLRNKMKDQELELKRMQDTINLLKEQTTPNTSNSGIEVTVNLSKKTDRAAIVESPIPDLVSDDE
;
A
#
# COMPACT_ATOMS: atom_id res chain seq x y z
N MET A 1 13.79 23.06 -27.36
CA MET A 1 13.90 24.03 -26.24
C MET A 1 14.92 23.55 -25.21
N ASP A 2 15.47 24.46 -24.39
CA ASP A 2 16.32 24.11 -23.23
C ASP A 2 15.42 23.66 -22.06
N PRO A 3 15.61 22.45 -21.48
CA PRO A 3 14.82 21.97 -20.33
C PRO A 3 14.78 22.93 -19.14
N ARG A 4 15.82 23.77 -18.94
CA ARG A 4 15.86 24.76 -17.85
C ARG A 4 14.80 25.85 -17.99
N LEU A 5 14.30 26.09 -19.20
CA LEU A 5 13.21 27.03 -19.46
C LEU A 5 11.84 26.49 -19.04
N MET A 6 11.73 25.19 -18.72
CA MET A 6 10.50 24.66 -18.14
C MET A 6 10.26 25.13 -16.69
N ASN A 7 11.26 25.66 -16.00
CA ASN A 7 11.15 26.00 -14.58
C ASN A 7 10.81 27.48 -14.28
N ASN A 8 10.86 28.39 -15.25
CA ASN A 8 10.58 29.82 -15.03
C ASN A 8 9.58 30.36 -16.08
N ASP A 9 8.34 30.58 -15.66
CA ASP A 9 7.25 31.07 -16.50
C ASP A 9 7.52 32.45 -17.09
N LEU A 10 8.08 33.37 -16.29
CA LEU A 10 8.38 34.72 -16.75
C LEU A 10 9.54 34.71 -17.77
N GLY A 11 10.54 33.85 -17.54
CA GLY A 11 11.64 33.62 -18.48
C GLY A 11 11.19 32.96 -19.79
N TYR A 12 10.20 32.06 -19.71
CA TYR A 12 9.51 31.48 -20.86
C TYR A 12 8.83 32.58 -21.68
N VAL A 13 7.88 33.33 -21.08
CA VAL A 13 7.15 34.41 -21.75
C VAL A 13 8.11 35.45 -22.36
N TYR A 14 9.12 35.88 -21.61
CA TYR A 14 10.12 36.85 -22.09
C TYR A 14 10.90 36.36 -23.31
N LYS A 15 11.31 35.09 -23.35
CA LYS A 15 12.01 34.53 -24.52
C LYS A 15 11.09 34.47 -25.74
N TYR A 16 9.82 34.06 -25.58
CA TYR A 16 8.86 34.03 -26.69
C TYR A 16 8.52 35.45 -27.19
N MET A 17 8.35 36.44 -26.30
CA MET A 17 8.16 37.84 -26.70
C MET A 17 9.35 38.42 -27.49
N LYS A 18 10.58 37.98 -27.20
CA LYS A 18 11.78 38.37 -27.97
C LYS A 18 12.02 37.53 -29.23
N ALA A 19 11.44 36.34 -29.34
CA ALA A 19 11.61 35.43 -30.47
C ALA A 19 10.79 35.90 -31.69
N LYS A 20 11.33 36.87 -32.45
CA LYS A 20 10.62 37.46 -33.61
C LYS A 20 10.36 36.47 -34.77
N ASN A 21 11.17 35.42 -34.89
CA ASN A 21 11.21 34.52 -36.05
C ASN A 21 11.15 33.02 -35.63
N GLN A 22 10.15 32.62 -34.85
CA GLN A 22 9.93 31.21 -34.54
C GLN A 22 9.27 30.50 -35.72
N THR A 23 9.82 29.36 -36.14
CA THR A 23 9.28 28.58 -37.27
C THR A 23 8.04 27.80 -36.86
N ALA A 24 7.19 27.44 -37.84
CA ALA A 24 6.05 26.55 -37.60
C ALA A 24 6.48 25.23 -36.93
N SER A 25 7.56 24.59 -37.42
CA SER A 25 8.15 23.40 -36.80
C SER A 25 8.64 23.62 -35.36
N GLY A 26 9.03 24.85 -35.01
CA GLY A 26 9.37 25.23 -33.65
C GLY A 26 8.13 25.26 -32.74
N PHE A 27 7.03 25.85 -33.21
CA PHE A 27 5.75 25.83 -32.49
C PHE A 27 5.20 24.41 -32.32
N GLU A 28 5.15 23.61 -33.39
CA GLU A 28 4.70 22.21 -33.36
C GLU A 28 5.48 21.38 -32.33
N ASN A 29 6.82 21.43 -32.37
CA ASN A 29 7.68 20.70 -31.42
C ASN A 29 7.54 21.22 -29.98
N ASP A 30 7.36 22.53 -29.79
CA ASP A 30 7.16 23.10 -28.47
C ASP A 30 5.75 22.80 -27.91
N LEU A 31 4.74 22.56 -28.75
CA LEU A 31 3.41 22.08 -28.34
C LEU A 31 3.49 20.59 -27.94
N GLU A 32 4.02 19.74 -28.81
CA GLU A 32 4.21 18.29 -28.58
C GLU A 32 4.96 18.01 -27.26
N MET A 33 6.09 18.70 -27.05
CA MET A 33 6.89 18.57 -25.83
C MET A 33 6.12 18.95 -24.56
N LYS A 34 5.25 19.98 -24.61
CA LYS A 34 4.41 20.37 -23.45
C LYS A 34 3.30 19.38 -23.20
N LEU A 35 2.64 18.91 -24.25
CA LEU A 35 1.57 17.91 -24.18
C LEU A 35 2.09 16.60 -23.58
N HIS A 36 3.23 16.11 -24.06
CA HIS A 36 3.87 14.92 -23.48
C HIS A 36 4.27 15.14 -22.01
N ALA A 37 4.81 16.31 -21.66
CA ALA A 37 5.17 16.62 -20.27
C ALA A 37 3.93 16.73 -19.36
N LEU A 38 2.80 17.22 -19.88
CA LEU A 38 1.52 17.31 -19.16
C LEU A 38 0.95 15.92 -18.85
N HIS A 39 0.91 15.03 -19.85
CA HIS A 39 0.54 13.63 -19.64
C HIS A 39 1.47 12.94 -18.61
N GLN A 40 2.78 13.19 -18.68
CA GLN A 40 3.71 12.67 -17.68
C GLN A 40 3.42 13.17 -16.26
N GLN A 41 2.94 14.42 -16.08
CA GLN A 41 2.51 14.88 -14.74
C GLN A 41 1.19 14.23 -14.30
N ALA A 42 0.27 13.96 -15.23
CA ALA A 42 -0.94 13.19 -14.92
C ALA A 42 -0.61 11.74 -14.48
N ASP A 43 0.37 11.09 -15.12
CA ASP A 43 0.87 9.77 -14.70
C ASP A 43 1.46 9.80 -13.27
N VAL A 44 2.19 10.87 -12.91
CA VAL A 44 2.68 11.09 -11.54
C VAL A 44 1.53 11.31 -10.55
N ALA A 45 0.50 12.08 -10.91
CA ALA A 45 -0.68 12.27 -10.08
C ALA A 45 -1.48 10.96 -9.86
N ALA A 46 -1.62 10.14 -10.92
CA ALA A 46 -2.24 8.83 -10.84
C ALA A 46 -1.44 7.86 -9.95
N THR A 47 -0.10 7.90 -10.06
CA THR A 47 0.81 7.11 -9.20
C THR A 47 0.66 7.52 -7.74
N LEU A 48 0.71 8.82 -7.43
CA LEU A 48 0.52 9.35 -6.07
C LEU A 48 -0.84 8.96 -5.48
N ARG A 49 -1.90 8.92 -6.30
CA ARG A 49 -3.23 8.45 -5.90
C ARG A 49 -3.24 6.95 -5.57
N SER A 50 -2.58 6.13 -6.37
CA SER A 50 -2.44 4.70 -6.11
C SER A 50 -1.65 4.46 -4.83
N ASP A 51 -0.49 5.11 -4.68
CA ASP A 51 0.37 5.06 -3.50
C ASP A 51 -0.42 5.45 -2.24
N TRP A 52 -1.20 6.52 -2.28
CA TRP A 52 -2.07 6.93 -1.17
C TRP A 52 -3.12 5.86 -0.82
N GLN A 53 -3.78 5.28 -1.82
CA GLN A 53 -4.76 4.21 -1.59
C GLN A 53 -4.12 2.95 -0.97
N HIS A 54 -2.86 2.65 -1.30
CA HIS A 54 -2.11 1.58 -0.66
C HIS A 54 -1.69 1.95 0.76
N LEU A 55 -1.08 3.12 0.98
CA LEU A 55 -0.64 3.62 2.29
C LEU A 55 -1.79 3.66 3.30
N ARG A 56 -2.93 4.27 2.94
CA ARG A 56 -4.12 4.38 3.81
C ARG A 56 -4.71 3.01 4.23
N ARG A 57 -4.44 1.95 3.45
CA ARG A 57 -4.90 0.58 3.73
C ARG A 57 -3.82 -0.31 4.38
N ASN A 58 -2.58 0.16 4.47
CA ASN A 58 -1.47 -0.62 4.97
C ASN A 58 -1.47 -0.64 6.51
N GLU A 59 -1.54 -1.83 7.11
CA GLU A 59 -1.43 -1.99 8.57
C GLU A 59 -0.11 -1.41 9.10
N VAL A 60 0.98 -1.46 8.33
CA VAL A 60 2.28 -0.88 8.72
C VAL A 60 2.17 0.63 8.91
N PHE A 61 1.61 1.36 7.94
CA PHE A 61 1.42 2.81 8.04
C PHE A 61 0.51 3.20 9.22
N LEU A 62 -0.55 2.41 9.49
CA LEU A 62 -1.45 2.63 10.62
C LEU A 62 -0.81 2.34 11.99
N LEU A 63 0.25 1.52 12.03
CA LEU A 63 0.99 1.13 13.24
C LEU A 63 2.31 1.90 13.43
N GLU A 64 2.76 2.65 12.42
CA GLU A 64 3.91 3.55 12.50
C GLU A 64 3.73 4.63 13.58
N ALA A 65 4.86 5.18 14.05
CA ALA A 65 4.84 6.28 14.99
C ALA A 65 4.19 7.51 14.34
N PRO A 66 3.41 8.34 15.09
CA PRO A 66 2.75 9.51 14.51
C PRO A 66 3.68 10.48 13.78
N GLY A 67 4.94 10.59 14.21
CA GLY A 67 5.96 11.41 13.52
C GLY A 67 6.30 10.90 12.12
N GLU A 68 6.42 9.58 11.93
CA GLU A 68 6.67 8.97 10.61
C GLU A 68 5.45 9.14 9.69
N GLN A 69 4.24 8.99 10.24
CA GLN A 69 2.99 9.27 9.50
C GLN A 69 2.95 10.72 9.00
N VAL A 70 3.32 11.69 9.85
CA VAL A 70 3.41 13.11 9.47
C VAL A 70 4.47 13.33 8.39
N LEU A 71 5.64 12.70 8.46
CA LEU A 71 6.71 12.83 7.46
C LEU A 71 6.29 12.25 6.10
N LEU A 72 5.66 11.07 6.08
CA LEU A 72 5.16 10.44 4.86
C LEU A 72 4.04 11.27 4.21
N LEU A 73 3.09 11.77 5.00
CA LEU A 73 2.01 12.64 4.52
C LEU A 73 2.56 13.95 3.94
N ASN A 74 3.53 14.59 4.61
CA ASN A 74 4.23 15.77 4.09
C ASN A 74 4.95 15.50 2.76
N ARG A 75 5.57 14.32 2.60
CA ARG A 75 6.21 13.91 1.34
C ARG A 75 5.18 13.73 0.22
N CYS A 76 4.05 13.10 0.51
CA CYS A 76 2.94 12.95 -0.44
C CYS A 76 2.37 14.31 -0.86
N LEU A 77 2.07 15.19 0.10
CA LEU A 77 1.57 16.55 -0.15
C LEU A 77 2.53 17.39 -0.97
N ARG A 78 3.82 17.40 -0.62
CA ARG A 78 4.84 18.12 -1.40
C ARG A 78 4.92 17.61 -2.85
N THR A 79 4.73 16.31 -3.06
CA THR A 79 4.66 15.72 -4.40
C THR A 79 3.40 16.17 -5.14
N GLY A 80 2.25 16.17 -4.46
CA GLY A 80 0.97 16.63 -4.99
C GLY A 80 1.00 18.11 -5.41
N GLU A 81 1.38 19.00 -4.50
CA GLU A 81 1.50 20.44 -4.77
C GLU A 81 2.44 20.76 -5.93
N LEU A 82 3.64 20.15 -5.97
CA LEU A 82 4.58 20.33 -7.08
C LEU A 82 4.05 19.79 -8.40
N THR A 83 3.23 18.74 -8.38
CA THR A 83 2.61 18.17 -9.60
C THR A 83 1.49 19.07 -10.10
N LYS A 84 0.62 19.56 -9.19
CA LYS A 84 -0.43 20.54 -9.46
C LYS A 84 0.13 21.81 -10.09
N GLU A 85 1.17 22.40 -9.49
CA GLU A 85 1.85 23.59 -10.02
C GLU A 85 2.40 23.35 -11.44
N LYS A 86 3.07 22.21 -11.68
CA LYS A 86 3.61 21.89 -13.01
C LYS A 86 2.52 21.67 -14.05
N MET A 87 1.43 21.00 -13.70
CA MET A 87 0.30 20.77 -14.61
C MET A 87 -0.34 22.09 -15.05
N ILE A 88 -0.62 22.99 -14.10
CA ILE A 88 -1.15 24.33 -14.40
C ILE A 88 -0.19 25.07 -15.35
N LYS A 89 1.11 25.11 -15.04
CA LYS A 89 2.11 25.77 -15.89
C LYS A 89 2.19 25.17 -17.30
N LEU A 90 2.15 23.84 -17.43
CA LEU A 90 2.22 23.17 -18.72
C LEU A 90 0.98 23.45 -19.58
N ALA A 91 -0.23 23.36 -18.99
CA ALA A 91 -1.48 23.69 -19.67
C ALA A 91 -1.52 25.17 -20.10
N THR A 92 -1.22 26.12 -19.20
CA THR A 92 -1.16 27.56 -19.53
C THR A 92 -0.15 27.86 -20.62
N ARG A 93 1.03 27.24 -20.59
CA ARG A 93 2.05 27.41 -21.64
C ARG A 93 1.66 26.73 -22.95
N TYR A 94 0.89 25.64 -22.93
CA TYR A 94 0.35 25.03 -24.15
C TYR A 94 -0.54 26.03 -24.89
N LEU A 95 -1.57 26.55 -24.20
CA LEU A 95 -2.47 27.58 -24.74
C LEU A 95 -1.71 28.79 -25.26
N LEU A 96 -0.78 29.33 -24.47
CA LEU A 96 0.00 30.49 -24.89
C LEU A 96 0.84 30.21 -26.15
N THR A 97 1.31 28.97 -26.33
CA THR A 97 2.08 28.59 -27.53
C THR A 97 1.17 28.49 -28.76
N GLU A 98 0.00 27.87 -28.59
CA GLU A 98 -1.00 27.72 -29.65
C GLU A 98 -1.56 29.09 -30.08
N ARG A 99 -2.00 29.93 -29.13
CA ARG A 99 -2.45 31.30 -29.40
C ARG A 99 -1.39 32.16 -30.07
N MET A 100 -0.11 32.01 -29.70
CA MET A 100 0.98 32.69 -30.40
C MET A 100 1.22 32.13 -31.81
N PHE A 101 1.03 30.82 -32.04
CA PHE A 101 1.12 30.22 -33.37
C PHE A 101 0.00 30.71 -34.28
N GLU A 102 -1.25 30.72 -33.79
CA GLU A 102 -2.41 31.37 -34.43
C GLU A 102 -2.09 32.82 -34.78
N GLN A 103 -1.61 33.61 -33.82
CA GLN A 103 -1.30 35.02 -34.04
C GLN A 103 -0.19 35.25 -35.10
N GLN A 104 0.82 34.37 -35.21
CA GLN A 104 1.83 34.49 -36.28
C GLN A 104 1.26 34.11 -37.66
N VAL A 105 0.25 33.23 -37.71
CA VAL A 105 -0.50 32.91 -38.92
C VAL A 105 -1.40 34.08 -39.34
N GLU A 106 -2.17 34.65 -38.42
CA GLU A 106 -3.04 35.82 -38.65
C GLU A 106 -2.24 37.04 -39.15
N ASN A 107 -1.06 37.27 -38.57
CA ASN A 107 -0.13 38.33 -39.01
C ASN A 107 0.58 38.02 -40.35
N GLY A 108 0.23 36.92 -41.03
CA GLY A 108 0.80 36.53 -42.32
C GLY A 108 2.28 36.12 -42.29
N LYS A 109 2.88 35.92 -41.12
CA LYS A 109 4.30 35.51 -40.99
C LYS A 109 4.49 34.00 -41.14
N LEU A 110 3.46 33.22 -40.82
CA LEU A 110 3.41 31.78 -41.03
C LEU A 110 2.21 31.42 -41.90
N ASN A 111 2.35 30.40 -42.73
CA ASN A 111 1.26 29.91 -43.55
C ASN A 111 0.27 29.09 -42.69
N SER A 112 -1.03 29.42 -42.79
CA SER A 112 -2.14 28.70 -42.12
C SER A 112 -2.14 27.19 -42.38
N THR A 113 -1.60 26.75 -43.53
CA THR A 113 -1.40 25.32 -43.83
C THR A 113 -0.65 24.57 -42.73
N HIS A 114 0.28 25.21 -42.01
CA HIS A 114 0.99 24.55 -40.91
C HIS A 114 0.12 24.30 -39.68
N LEU A 115 -0.74 25.25 -39.30
CA LEU A 115 -1.65 25.08 -38.16
C LEU A 115 -2.71 24.01 -38.46
N HIS A 116 -3.27 24.03 -39.68
CA HIS A 116 -4.14 22.94 -40.13
C HIS A 116 -3.42 21.59 -40.23
N ALA A 117 -2.16 21.56 -40.69
CA ALA A 117 -1.37 20.33 -40.69
C ALA A 117 -1.06 19.84 -39.27
N TRP A 118 -0.86 20.74 -38.29
CA TRP A 118 -0.71 20.38 -36.89
C TRP A 118 -1.95 19.64 -36.37
N TYR A 119 -3.15 20.22 -36.48
CA TYR A 119 -4.38 19.58 -35.98
C TYR A 119 -4.79 18.29 -36.72
N ASN A 120 -4.32 18.07 -37.95
CA ASN A 120 -4.65 16.89 -38.76
C ASN A 120 -3.53 15.81 -38.77
N LYS A 121 -2.40 16.02 -38.10
CA LYS A 121 -1.35 15.00 -37.95
C LYS A 121 -1.82 13.91 -36.96
N PRO A 122 -1.38 12.64 -37.15
CA PRO A 122 -1.62 11.61 -36.17
C PRO A 122 -0.72 11.85 -34.94
N HIS A 123 -1.34 12.18 -33.81
CA HIS A 123 -0.66 12.41 -32.53
C HIS A 123 -0.96 11.29 -31.54
N LYS A 124 -0.11 11.15 -30.52
CA LYS A 124 -0.32 10.18 -29.43
C LYS A 124 -1.45 10.60 -28.48
N PHE A 125 -1.66 11.91 -28.36
CA PHE A 125 -2.57 12.57 -27.44
C PHE A 125 -3.42 13.58 -28.22
N ASP A 126 -4.54 14.06 -27.66
CA ASP A 126 -5.29 15.14 -28.32
C ASP A 126 -4.49 16.45 -28.29
N VAL A 127 -4.53 17.20 -29.38
CA VAL A 127 -3.78 18.44 -29.60
C VAL A 127 -4.66 19.67 -29.66
N LYS A 128 -5.99 19.53 -29.68
CA LYS A 128 -6.89 20.69 -29.60
C LYS A 128 -6.85 21.26 -28.18
N SER A 129 -6.70 22.58 -28.04
CA SER A 129 -6.70 23.20 -26.71
C SER A 129 -7.91 22.84 -25.86
N ASP A 130 -9.14 22.78 -26.41
CA ASP A 130 -10.32 22.46 -25.60
C ASP A 130 -10.20 21.08 -24.92
N ASP A 131 -9.78 20.06 -25.68
CA ASP A 131 -9.59 18.70 -25.20
C ASP A 131 -8.36 18.58 -24.25
N VAL A 132 -7.27 19.31 -24.55
CA VAL A 132 -6.07 19.41 -23.66
C VAL A 132 -6.41 20.10 -22.34
N PHE A 133 -7.26 21.13 -22.36
CA PHE A 133 -7.69 21.84 -21.16
C PHE A 133 -8.68 21.03 -20.34
N GLN A 134 -9.62 20.32 -20.97
CA GLN A 134 -10.50 19.40 -20.27
C GLN A 134 -9.68 18.29 -19.58
N PHE A 135 -8.73 17.68 -20.29
CA PHE A 135 -7.81 16.70 -19.72
C PHE A 135 -7.01 17.27 -18.54
N ALA A 136 -6.45 18.49 -18.67
CA ALA A 136 -5.71 19.13 -17.59
C ALA A 136 -6.61 19.41 -16.38
N TYR A 137 -7.81 19.93 -16.61
CA TYR A 137 -8.81 20.26 -15.58
C TYR A 137 -9.24 19.00 -14.81
N ASP A 138 -9.65 17.94 -15.50
CA ASP A 138 -10.13 16.70 -14.87
C ASP A 138 -9.05 16.06 -13.98
N ASN A 139 -7.79 16.06 -14.45
CA ASN A 139 -6.68 15.53 -13.66
C ASN A 139 -6.29 16.45 -12.50
N LEU A 140 -6.39 17.78 -12.67
CA LEU A 140 -6.17 18.76 -11.60
C LEU A 140 -7.22 18.63 -10.50
N SER A 141 -8.52 18.55 -10.83
CA SER A 141 -9.58 18.38 -9.83
C SER A 141 -9.40 17.11 -9.00
N GLN A 142 -9.10 15.97 -9.65
CA GLN A 142 -8.82 14.71 -8.94
C GLN A 142 -7.51 14.76 -8.11
N LEU A 143 -6.58 15.66 -8.42
CA LEU A 143 -5.35 15.88 -7.65
C LEU A 143 -5.60 16.84 -6.47
N GLU A 144 -6.44 17.85 -6.64
CA GLU A 144 -6.88 18.76 -5.58
C GLU A 144 -7.72 18.03 -4.51
N GLU A 145 -8.63 17.14 -4.91
CA GLU A 145 -9.34 16.24 -3.99
C GLU A 145 -8.37 15.36 -3.18
N LEU A 146 -7.36 14.80 -3.84
CA LEU A 146 -6.33 13.97 -3.20
C LEU A 146 -5.46 14.79 -2.22
N ILE A 147 -5.07 16.00 -2.59
CA ILE A 147 -4.35 16.93 -1.71
C ILE A 147 -5.20 17.25 -0.48
N TYR A 148 -6.48 17.59 -0.66
CA TYR A 148 -7.39 17.86 0.45
C TYR A 148 -7.57 16.66 1.40
N GLU A 149 -7.63 15.43 0.87
CA GLU A 149 -7.60 14.21 1.70
C GLU A 149 -6.30 14.10 2.50
N LEU A 150 -5.15 14.29 1.84
CA LEU A 150 -3.84 14.19 2.47
C LEU A 150 -3.63 15.27 3.55
N GLU A 151 -4.08 16.51 3.33
CA GLU A 151 -4.06 17.60 4.33
C GLU A 151 -4.96 17.29 5.54
N ARG A 152 -6.09 16.61 5.30
CA ARG A 152 -7.00 16.20 6.38
C ARG A 152 -6.36 15.13 7.26
N GLU A 153 -5.72 14.12 6.66
CA GLU A 153 -5.01 13.08 7.42
C GLU A 153 -3.70 13.61 8.03
N GLN A 154 -2.98 14.56 7.40
CA GLN A 154 -1.82 15.21 8.01
C GLN A 154 -2.22 15.91 9.31
N ARG A 155 -3.24 16.78 9.26
CA ARG A 155 -3.77 17.46 10.45
C ARG A 155 -4.28 16.51 11.53
N ARG A 156 -4.59 15.25 11.18
CA ARG A 156 -4.91 14.21 12.15
C ARG A 156 -3.64 13.61 12.76
N ALA A 157 -2.69 13.18 11.93
CA ALA A 157 -1.40 12.64 12.38
C ALA A 157 -0.62 13.65 13.25
N GLU A 158 -0.65 14.95 12.94
CA GLU A 158 -0.05 16.01 13.75
C GLU A 158 -0.70 16.15 15.14
N ARG A 159 -2.04 16.06 15.22
CA ARG A 159 -2.74 16.06 16.52
C ARG A 159 -2.42 14.82 17.34
N ASP A 160 -2.32 13.66 16.69
CA ASP A 160 -1.97 12.40 17.35
C ASP A 160 -0.49 12.41 17.79
N PHE A 161 0.40 13.03 17.00
CA PHE A 161 1.80 13.28 17.36
C PHE A 161 1.92 14.17 18.59
N HIS A 162 1.36 15.38 18.59
CA HIS A 162 1.43 16.28 19.75
C HIS A 162 0.76 15.70 21.00
N ARG A 163 -0.31 14.89 20.84
CA ARG A 163 -0.90 14.14 21.96
C ARG A 163 0.08 13.11 22.54
N SER A 164 0.80 12.37 21.69
CA SER A 164 1.82 11.42 22.13
C SER A 164 3.03 12.11 22.77
N GLU A 165 3.44 13.28 22.24
CA GLU A 165 4.51 14.12 22.79
C GLU A 165 4.18 14.66 24.19
N THR A 166 2.90 14.99 24.43
CA THR A 166 2.39 15.40 25.76
C THR A 166 2.30 14.22 26.75
N THR A 167 2.43 12.98 26.28
CA THR A 167 2.23 11.75 27.08
C THR A 167 3.53 10.93 27.13
N TYR A 168 4.45 11.33 28.00
CA TYR A 168 5.83 10.83 28.19
C TYR A 168 6.09 9.35 27.82
N TYR A 169 6.34 9.10 26.54
CA TYR A 169 7.08 8.00 25.90
C TYR A 169 6.59 6.53 25.78
N PRO A 170 5.54 5.97 26.43
CA PRO A 170 5.48 4.50 26.60
C PRO A 170 4.87 3.79 25.38
N GLU A 171 4.13 4.54 24.56
CA GLU A 171 3.27 3.95 23.53
C GLU A 171 4.01 3.44 22.30
N GLN A 172 5.21 3.94 21.99
CA GLN A 172 5.94 3.56 20.78
C GLN A 172 6.52 2.15 20.90
N GLU A 173 7.18 1.84 22.01
CA GLU A 173 7.59 0.49 22.37
C GLU A 173 6.39 -0.42 22.57
N GLY A 174 5.34 0.06 23.25
CA GLY A 174 4.08 -0.66 23.45
C GLY A 174 3.43 -1.12 22.14
N ARG A 175 3.37 -0.26 21.10
CA ARG A 175 2.79 -0.61 19.79
C ARG A 175 3.65 -1.63 19.02
N GLN A 176 4.98 -1.49 19.05
CA GLN A 176 5.88 -2.48 18.44
C GLN A 176 5.80 -3.84 19.15
N LEU A 177 5.78 -3.83 20.49
CA LEU A 177 5.62 -5.04 21.31
C LEU A 177 4.26 -5.71 21.05
N LEU A 178 3.17 -4.94 20.97
CA LEU A 178 1.84 -5.46 20.62
C LEU A 178 1.78 -6.05 19.21
N HIS A 179 2.51 -5.48 18.24
CA HIS A 179 2.62 -6.06 16.89
C HIS A 179 3.40 -7.38 16.90
N ILE A 180 4.52 -7.44 17.64
CA ILE A 180 5.30 -8.67 17.85
C ILE A 180 4.43 -9.75 18.49
N LEU A 181 3.74 -9.44 19.60
CA LEU A 181 2.83 -10.35 20.30
C LEU A 181 1.67 -10.82 19.41
N ARG A 182 1.02 -9.92 18.66
CA ARG A 182 -0.05 -10.26 17.71
C ARG A 182 0.42 -11.23 16.62
N ASN A 183 1.66 -11.06 16.14
CA ASN A 183 2.24 -11.94 15.13
C ASN A 183 2.62 -13.32 15.68
N TYR A 184 3.08 -13.40 16.94
CA TYR A 184 3.26 -14.69 17.62
C TYR A 184 1.91 -15.38 17.83
N MET A 185 0.91 -14.71 18.41
CA MET A 185 -0.44 -15.26 18.60
C MET A 185 -1.07 -15.77 17.28
N ARG A 186 -0.90 -15.04 16.16
CA ARG A 186 -1.41 -15.48 14.84
C ARG A 186 -0.70 -16.75 14.33
N LYS A 187 0.60 -16.90 14.60
CA LYS A 187 1.36 -18.13 14.26
C LYS A 187 0.96 -19.30 15.14
N ASP A 188 0.79 -19.07 16.44
CA ASP A 188 0.40 -20.09 17.41
C ASP A 188 -1.01 -20.62 17.12
N GLU A 189 -1.98 -19.73 16.86
CA GLU A 189 -3.32 -20.08 16.40
C GLU A 189 -3.25 -20.97 15.15
N GLN A 190 -2.45 -20.59 14.14
CA GLN A 190 -2.30 -21.39 12.92
C GLN A 190 -1.60 -22.73 13.16
N CYS A 191 -0.70 -22.82 14.15
CA CYS A 191 -0.10 -24.08 14.60
C CYS A 191 -1.16 -25.00 15.22
N PHE A 192 -1.94 -24.50 16.18
CA PHE A 192 -3.01 -25.26 16.83
C PHE A 192 -4.09 -25.73 15.85
N GLN A 193 -4.49 -24.88 14.88
CA GLN A 193 -5.44 -25.29 13.83
C GLN A 193 -4.88 -26.43 12.96
N ASN A 194 -3.58 -26.42 12.65
CA ASN A 194 -2.92 -27.51 11.91
C ASN A 194 -2.87 -28.81 12.74
N GLU A 195 -2.54 -28.73 14.03
CA GLU A 195 -2.52 -29.90 14.93
C GLU A 195 -3.92 -30.50 15.12
N ILE A 196 -4.95 -29.67 15.32
CA ILE A 196 -6.36 -30.09 15.37
C ILE A 196 -6.77 -30.76 14.06
N GLY A 197 -6.33 -30.25 12.91
CA GLY A 197 -6.53 -30.88 11.60
C GLY A 197 -5.91 -32.28 11.51
N GLN A 198 -4.66 -32.45 11.97
CA GLN A 198 -3.99 -33.75 12.00
C GLN A 198 -4.68 -34.75 12.95
N LEU A 199 -5.08 -34.29 14.14
CA LEU A 199 -5.79 -35.13 15.12
C LEU A 199 -7.17 -35.58 14.59
N ARG A 200 -7.91 -34.69 13.92
CA ARG A 200 -9.19 -35.04 13.26
C ARG A 200 -9.01 -36.08 12.15
N ASN A 201 -7.92 -36.03 11.40
CA ASN A 201 -7.63 -37.03 10.37
C ASN A 201 -7.30 -38.40 11.00
N LYS A 202 -6.40 -38.44 12.00
CA LYS A 202 -6.09 -39.67 12.76
C LYS A 202 -7.33 -40.30 13.39
N MET A 203 -8.24 -39.49 13.93
CA MET A 203 -9.50 -39.97 14.51
C MET A 203 -10.41 -40.64 13.46
N LYS A 204 -10.50 -40.08 12.24
CA LYS A 204 -11.24 -40.69 11.13
C LYS A 204 -10.60 -42.00 10.64
N ASP A 205 -9.26 -42.06 10.59
CA ASP A 205 -8.55 -43.28 10.21
C ASP A 205 -8.81 -44.40 11.24
N GLN A 206 -8.77 -44.07 12.54
CA GLN A 206 -9.14 -44.99 13.62
C GLN A 206 -10.62 -45.41 13.57
N GLU A 207 -11.54 -44.50 13.24
CA GLU A 207 -12.97 -44.83 13.09
C GLU A 207 -13.20 -45.79 11.91
N LEU A 208 -12.50 -45.60 10.79
CA LEU A 208 -12.50 -46.52 9.65
C LEU A 208 -11.91 -47.89 10.00
N GLU A 209 -10.82 -47.93 10.79
CA GLU A 209 -10.21 -49.17 11.25
C GLU A 209 -11.10 -49.93 12.23
N LEU A 210 -11.69 -49.25 13.22
CA LEU A 210 -12.68 -49.80 14.13
C LEU A 210 -13.90 -50.35 13.38
N LYS A 211 -14.37 -49.66 12.33
CA LYS A 211 -15.47 -50.14 11.49
C LYS A 211 -15.08 -51.43 10.76
N ARG A 212 -13.89 -51.49 10.13
CA ARG A 212 -13.37 -52.72 9.50
C ARG A 212 -13.22 -53.87 10.50
N MET A 213 -12.74 -53.59 11.72
CA MET A 213 -12.67 -54.59 12.80
C MET A 213 -14.07 -55.07 13.19
N GLN A 214 -15.05 -54.17 13.34
CA GLN A 214 -16.43 -54.51 13.67
C GLN A 214 -17.06 -55.38 12.57
N ASP A 215 -16.87 -55.03 11.30
CA ASP A 215 -17.34 -55.82 10.16
C ASP A 215 -16.69 -57.22 10.15
N THR A 216 -15.40 -57.31 10.48
CA THR A 216 -14.66 -58.59 10.60
C THR A 216 -15.16 -59.44 11.78
N ILE A 217 -15.45 -58.81 12.93
CA ILE A 217 -16.03 -59.47 14.11
C ILE A 217 -17.44 -59.97 13.83
N ASN A 218 -18.25 -59.20 13.09
CA ASN A 218 -19.59 -59.61 12.68
C ASN A 218 -19.51 -60.82 11.73
N LEU A 219 -18.63 -60.79 10.72
CA LEU A 219 -18.36 -61.92 9.83
C LEU A 219 -17.91 -63.18 10.59
N LEU A 220 -17.01 -63.02 11.58
CA LEU A 220 -16.56 -64.13 12.43
C LEU A 220 -17.70 -64.68 13.30
N LYS A 221 -18.58 -63.84 13.83
CA LYS A 221 -19.76 -64.26 14.61
C LYS A 221 -20.79 -64.99 13.75
N GLU A 222 -21.00 -64.57 12.52
CA GLU A 222 -21.85 -65.29 11.54
C GLU A 222 -21.26 -66.67 11.19
N GLN A 223 -19.93 -66.82 11.25
CA GLN A 223 -19.26 -68.12 11.14
C GLN A 223 -19.21 -68.93 12.46
N THR A 224 -19.54 -68.32 13.61
CA THR A 224 -19.48 -68.95 14.94
C THR A 224 -20.78 -68.85 15.73
N THR A 225 -21.84 -69.45 15.19
CA THR A 225 -22.96 -69.98 15.99
C THR A 225 -23.36 -71.39 15.52
N PRO A 226 -23.62 -72.36 16.44
CA PRO A 226 -23.34 -72.40 17.88
C PRO A 226 -22.32 -73.50 18.28
N ASN A 227 -21.59 -73.28 19.38
CA ASN A 227 -21.07 -74.29 20.34
C ASN A 227 -20.42 -73.52 21.51
N THR A 228 -21.17 -73.12 22.54
CA THR A 228 -21.54 -73.89 23.74
C THR A 228 -20.37 -74.09 24.73
N SER A 229 -20.62 -73.69 25.99
CA SER A 229 -19.90 -73.98 27.24
C SER A 229 -18.59 -73.24 27.61
N ASN A 230 -18.75 -72.34 28.60
CA ASN A 230 -18.12 -72.36 29.93
C ASN A 230 -16.62 -72.71 30.06
N SER A 231 -15.81 -71.70 30.44
CA SER A 231 -15.07 -71.62 31.72
C SER A 231 -14.18 -70.35 31.66
N GLY A 232 -14.16 -69.40 32.61
CA GLY A 232 -14.61 -69.46 33.99
C GLY A 232 -13.46 -69.81 34.94
N ILE A 233 -12.48 -68.91 35.13
CA ILE A 233 -11.54 -68.90 36.27
C ILE A 233 -11.03 -67.47 36.49
N GLU A 234 -10.81 -67.12 37.76
CA GLU A 234 -10.71 -65.75 38.27
C GLU A 234 -9.28 -65.16 38.28
N VAL A 235 -9.24 -63.84 38.46
CA VAL A 235 -8.05 -62.99 38.57
C VAL A 235 -7.50 -63.02 40.00
N THR A 236 -6.17 -63.06 40.16
CA THR A 236 -5.49 -62.68 41.41
C THR A 236 -4.54 -61.50 41.19
N VAL A 237 -4.79 -60.40 41.90
CA VAL A 237 -4.03 -59.15 41.84
C VAL A 237 -2.96 -59.12 42.93
N ASN A 238 -1.69 -58.90 42.57
CA ASN A 238 -0.63 -58.62 43.53
C ASN A 238 -0.32 -57.11 43.58
N LEU A 239 -0.72 -56.46 44.68
CA LEU A 239 -0.39 -55.07 45.01
C LEU A 239 0.79 -55.03 45.98
N SER A 240 1.95 -54.53 45.55
CA SER A 240 3.06 -54.17 46.45
C SER A 240 3.26 -52.65 46.47
N LYS A 241 2.78 -52.01 47.55
CA LYS A 241 3.09 -50.60 47.85
C LYS A 241 4.50 -50.50 48.45
N LYS A 242 5.27 -49.48 48.06
CA LYS A 242 6.20 -48.83 49.00
C LYS A 242 6.38 -47.35 48.69
N THR A 243 6.06 -46.54 49.68
CA THR A 243 6.24 -45.07 49.74
C THR A 243 7.68 -44.75 50.14
N ASP A 244 8.28 -43.65 49.65
CA ASP A 244 8.46 -42.46 50.51
C ASP A 244 9.16 -41.25 49.85
N ARG A 245 8.53 -40.09 50.10
CA ARG A 245 9.05 -38.74 50.39
C ARG A 245 9.81 -37.90 49.35
N ALA A 246 9.53 -36.60 49.47
CA ALA A 246 9.94 -35.51 48.59
C ALA A 246 11.13 -34.70 49.16
N ALA A 247 11.71 -33.87 48.30
CA ALA A 247 12.38 -32.63 48.70
C ALA A 247 12.10 -31.55 47.64
N ILE A 248 11.57 -30.41 48.08
CA ILE A 248 11.46 -29.17 47.29
C ILE A 248 12.72 -28.36 47.55
N VAL A 249 13.31 -27.76 46.51
CA VAL A 249 14.40 -26.78 46.65
C VAL A 249 14.04 -25.54 45.86
N GLU A 250 13.61 -24.50 46.57
CA GLU A 250 13.65 -23.11 46.11
C GLU A 250 15.00 -22.49 46.48
N SER A 251 15.44 -21.49 45.69
CA SER A 251 16.28 -20.32 46.04
C SER A 251 17.19 -19.91 44.85
N PRO A 252 17.69 -18.66 44.77
CA PRO A 252 16.90 -17.43 44.79
C PRO A 252 17.36 -16.42 43.70
N ILE A 253 16.67 -15.27 43.63
CA ILE A 253 17.06 -14.09 42.82
C ILE A 253 18.25 -13.37 43.49
N PRO A 254 19.26 -12.87 42.74
CA PRO A 254 20.19 -11.85 43.21
C PRO A 254 19.69 -10.44 42.86
N ASP A 255 19.71 -9.56 43.85
CA ASP A 255 19.25 -8.17 43.73
C ASP A 255 20.28 -7.23 43.08
N LEU A 256 19.73 -6.09 42.68
CA LEU A 256 20.33 -4.78 42.42
C LEU A 256 21.70 -4.51 43.09
N VAL A 257 22.65 -3.99 42.31
CA VAL A 257 23.71 -3.10 42.81
C VAL A 257 23.55 -1.74 42.12
N SER A 258 23.40 -0.72 42.95
CA SER A 258 23.49 0.70 42.58
C SER A 258 24.91 1.16 42.89
N ASP A 259 25.52 1.93 42.00
CA ASP A 259 26.69 2.76 42.31
C ASP A 259 26.58 4.07 41.50
N ASP A 260 26.46 5.18 42.21
CA ASP A 260 26.65 6.55 41.72
C ASP A 260 28.10 6.95 42.02
N GLU A 261 28.87 7.40 41.01
CA GLU A 261 29.93 8.42 41.12
C GLU A 261 30.28 9.03 39.74
#